data_AF-A0AAQ3MEY9-F1
#
_entry.id   AF-A0AAQ3MEY9-F1
#
_cell.length_a   1.000
_cell.length_b   1.000
_cell.length_c   1.000
_cell.angle_alpha   90.00
_cell.angle_beta   90.00
_cell.angle_gamma   90.00
#
_symmetry.space_group_name_H-M   'P 1'
#
loop_
_entity.id
_entity.type
_entity.pdbx_description
1 polymer ?
#
loop_
_entity_poly.entity_id
_entity_poly.type
_entity_poly.pdbx_seq_one_letter_code
_entity_poly.pdbx_strand_id
1 'polypeptide(L)'
;MSSQIVTRILVKVWLLVSVLVVTVVLKLTASNWTLVALFLSFAYELLLEVRGKLELVFGRLSLASSGNQLCATEKLMAKKSEEECQIMIQKSFRTPMVRFLRERLEKAGCIVEDNFFKAITCNQEVAGSYVRGEGSLPVAREKKLAYLTVVLLKEYVTHAMIKVCSNYVRIQDDVNQVVIRELIHAFDDCRAANLDWSDCAHHACTEECVRRKVLKSLSANPNCSGFAAEDSLEAVWDVCYNDTLPFDRAP
;
A
#
# COMPACT_ATOMS: atom_id res chain seq x y z
N MET A 1 13.74 47.95 -4.35
CA MET A 1 15.16 48.28 -4.09
C MET A 1 16.02 47.29 -4.87
N SER A 2 16.94 47.80 -5.71
CA SER A 2 17.60 47.02 -6.78
C SER A 2 18.36 45.80 -6.24
N SER A 3 18.16 44.63 -6.87
CA SER A 3 18.80 43.34 -6.55
C SER A 3 20.33 43.44 -6.37
N GLN A 4 20.97 44.38 -7.08
CA GLN A 4 22.39 44.70 -7.00
C GLN A 4 22.85 45.24 -5.63
N ILE A 5 21.96 45.92 -4.89
CA ILE A 5 22.27 46.49 -3.57
C ILE A 5 22.29 45.37 -2.52
N VAL A 6 21.34 44.43 -2.62
CA VAL A 6 21.22 43.30 -1.70
C VAL A 6 22.42 42.37 -1.84
N THR A 7 22.85 42.03 -3.05
CA THR A 7 24.06 41.22 -3.28
C THR A 7 25.32 41.90 -2.76
N ARG A 8 25.48 43.21 -2.96
CA ARG A 8 26.64 43.95 -2.44
C ARG A 8 26.67 43.99 -0.91
N ILE A 9 25.51 44.08 -0.25
CA ILE A 9 25.42 44.03 1.21
C ILE A 9 25.77 42.62 1.71
N LEU A 10 25.21 41.58 1.09
CA LEU A 10 25.49 40.18 1.46
C LEU A 10 26.98 39.82 1.31
N VAL A 11 27.62 40.26 0.22
CA VAL A 11 29.07 40.03 0.02
C VAL A 11 29.91 40.76 1.07
N LYS A 12 29.55 42.00 1.45
CA LYS A 12 30.24 42.74 2.52
C LYS A 12 30.05 42.08 3.89
N VAL A 13 28.84 41.64 4.20
CA VAL A 13 28.54 40.93 5.45
C VAL A 13 29.32 39.61 5.51
N TRP A 14 29.35 38.86 4.40
CA TRP A 14 30.11 37.62 4.31
C TRP A 14 31.61 37.84 4.53
N LEU A 15 32.23 38.81 3.85
CA LEU A 15 33.64 39.15 4.04
C LEU A 15 33.94 39.59 5.48
N LEU A 16 33.07 40.41 6.09
CA LEU A 16 33.25 40.85 7.48
C LEU A 16 33.16 39.68 8.46
N VAL A 17 32.21 38.77 8.27
CA VAL A 17 32.08 37.56 9.09
C VAL A 17 33.29 36.65 8.90
N SER A 18 33.76 36.44 7.67
CA SER A 18 34.95 35.63 7.40
C SER A 18 36.21 36.20 8.07
N VAL A 19 36.42 37.52 7.99
CA VAL A 19 37.56 38.19 8.65
C VAL A 19 37.44 38.12 10.18
N LEU A 20 36.23 38.28 10.73
CA LEU A 20 35.99 38.14 12.16
C LEU A 20 36.28 36.71 12.65
N VAL A 21 35.82 35.69 11.90
CA VAL A 21 36.10 34.29 12.22
C VAL A 21 37.60 34.00 12.16
N VAL A 22 38.29 34.41 11.10
CA VAL A 22 39.73 34.18 10.96
C VAL A 22 40.52 34.89 12.06
N THR A 23 40.16 36.12 12.43
CA THR A 23 40.84 36.86 13.50
C THR A 23 40.57 36.28 14.89
N VAL A 24 39.35 35.81 15.16
CA VAL A 24 39.02 35.10 16.42
C VAL A 24 39.77 33.76 16.50
N VAL A 25 39.80 32.99 15.41
CA VAL A 25 40.53 31.71 15.35
C VAL A 25 42.04 31.92 15.53
N LEU A 26 42.66 32.88 14.85
CA LEU A 26 44.08 33.23 15.02
C LEU A 26 44.41 33.74 16.44
N LYS A 27 43.46 34.35 17.15
CA LYS A 27 43.64 34.78 18.55
C LYS A 27 43.53 33.61 19.55
N LEU A 28 42.87 32.51 19.15
CA LEU A 28 42.67 31.31 19.96
C LEU A 28 43.78 30.25 19.77
N THR A 29 44.64 30.37 18.75
CA THR A 29 45.73 29.43 18.47
C THR A 29 46.92 29.49 19.44
N ALA A 30 46.85 30.29 20.51
CA ALA A 30 47.94 30.45 21.46
C ALA A 30 47.81 29.61 22.75
N SER A 31 46.72 28.88 23.02
CA SER A 31 46.65 28.17 24.31
C SER A 31 45.80 26.91 24.45
N ASN A 32 44.95 26.49 23.50
CA ASN A 32 44.28 25.18 23.66
C ASN A 32 43.63 24.62 22.37
N TRP A 33 44.21 23.57 21.78
CA TRP A 33 43.69 22.91 20.57
C TRP A 33 42.37 22.17 20.79
N THR A 34 42.04 21.82 22.04
CA THR A 34 40.77 21.16 22.39
C THR A 34 39.56 22.10 22.29
N LEU A 35 39.74 23.38 22.65
CA LEU A 35 38.69 24.40 22.51
C LEU A 35 38.40 24.74 21.05
N VAL A 36 39.42 24.73 20.18
CA VAL A 36 39.25 24.95 18.74
C VAL A 36 38.41 23.84 18.10
N ALA A 37 38.65 22.58 18.49
CA ALA A 37 37.87 21.44 18.00
C ALA A 37 36.40 21.51 18.45
N LEU A 38 36.14 21.86 19.72
CA LEU A 38 34.77 22.04 20.23
C LEU A 38 34.04 23.19 19.53
N PHE A 39 34.73 24.30 19.27
CA PHE A 39 34.14 25.46 18.60
C PHE A 39 33.81 25.17 17.13
N LEU A 40 34.69 24.46 16.41
CA LEU A 40 34.44 24.02 15.03
C LEU A 40 33.28 23.01 14.95
N SER A 41 33.18 22.09 15.92
CA SER A 41 32.05 21.14 15.98
C SER A 41 30.72 21.85 16.25
N PHE A 42 30.71 22.82 17.17
CA PHE A 42 29.50 23.59 17.47
C PHE A 42 29.10 24.50 16.30
N ALA A 43 30.09 25.11 15.62
CA ALA A 43 29.84 25.92 14.43
C ALA A 43 29.30 25.09 13.25
N TYR A 44 29.73 23.84 13.10
CA TYR A 44 29.24 22.91 12.08
C TYR A 44 27.78 22.48 12.34
N GLU A 45 27.43 22.15 13.59
CA GLU A 45 26.04 21.88 14.02
C GLU A 45 25.12 23.10 13.77
N LEU A 46 25.58 24.31 14.10
CA LEU A 46 24.82 25.54 13.84
C LEU A 46 24.65 25.79 12.32
N LEU A 47 25.68 25.48 11.51
CA LEU A 47 25.61 25.57 10.05
C LEU A 47 24.63 24.54 9.46
N LEU A 48 24.51 23.34 10.03
CA LEU A 48 23.54 22.34 9.61
C LEU A 48 22.09 22.75 9.93
N GLU A 49 21.85 23.33 11.10
CA GLU A 49 20.54 23.87 11.51
C GLU A 49 20.11 25.08 10.65
N VAL A 50 21.06 25.96 10.30
CA VAL A 50 20.82 27.10 9.39
C VAL A 50 20.62 26.62 7.95
N ARG A 51 21.35 25.60 7.49
CA ARG A 51 21.14 24.97 6.16
C ARG A 51 19.76 24.32 6.04
N GLY A 52 19.29 23.63 7.09
CA GLY A 52 17.95 23.04 7.12
C GLY A 52 16.82 24.07 7.01
N LYS A 53 16.99 25.25 7.64
CA LYS A 53 16.05 26.37 7.53
C LYS A 53 16.14 27.11 6.19
N LEU A 54 17.31 27.10 5.53
CA LEU A 54 17.51 27.76 4.24
C LEU A 54 16.95 26.94 3.05
N GLU A 55 17.00 25.60 3.10
CA GLU A 55 16.36 24.70 2.12
C GLU A 55 14.82 24.85 2.10
N LEU A 56 14.20 25.13 3.25
CA LEU A 56 12.75 25.40 3.37
C LEU A 56 12.31 26.75 2.78
N VAL A 57 13.22 27.72 2.71
CA VAL A 57 12.96 29.07 2.15
C VAL A 57 13.29 29.12 0.65
N PHE A 58 14.36 28.45 0.21
CA PHE A 58 14.75 28.40 -1.21
C PHE A 58 13.88 27.47 -2.06
N GLY A 59 13.27 26.43 -1.48
CA GLY A 59 12.27 25.60 -2.17
C GLY A 59 11.01 26.37 -2.63
N ARG A 60 10.72 27.54 -2.01
CA ARG A 60 9.55 28.37 -2.37
C ARG A 60 9.85 29.46 -3.43
N LEU A 61 11.09 29.65 -3.87
CA LEU A 61 11.46 30.69 -4.83
C LEU A 61 11.66 30.21 -6.28
N SER A 62 11.53 28.90 -6.56
CA SER A 62 11.61 28.36 -7.93
C SER A 62 10.25 28.29 -8.66
N LEU A 63 9.16 28.72 -8.01
CA LEU A 63 7.81 28.78 -8.60
C LEU A 63 7.53 30.13 -9.28
N ALA A 64 8.31 30.47 -10.31
CA ALA A 64 7.98 31.57 -11.21
C ALA A 64 8.76 31.51 -12.54
N SER A 65 8.50 30.49 -13.37
CA SER A 65 8.34 30.64 -14.82
C SER A 65 8.36 29.29 -15.52
N SER A 66 7.21 28.91 -16.10
CA SER A 66 7.08 28.35 -17.45
C SER A 66 5.75 27.60 -17.51
N GLY A 67 4.79 28.18 -18.24
CA GLY A 67 3.52 27.55 -18.53
C GLY A 67 3.69 26.45 -19.58
N ASN A 68 3.37 25.22 -19.18
CA ASN A 68 2.64 24.19 -19.94
C ASN A 68 2.85 22.83 -19.26
N GLN A 69 2.00 22.51 -18.27
CA GLN A 69 1.79 21.14 -17.80
C GLN A 69 0.43 21.10 -17.10
N LEU A 70 -0.65 21.00 -17.87
CA LEU A 70 -1.92 20.55 -17.31
C LEU A 70 -1.82 19.03 -17.15
N CYS A 71 -2.14 18.53 -15.95
CA CYS A 71 -2.21 17.12 -15.54
C CYS A 71 -0.92 16.50 -14.92
N ALA A 72 -0.37 17.13 -13.88
CA ALA A 72 0.27 16.42 -12.76
C ALA A 72 0.46 17.37 -11.55
N THR A 73 -0.63 17.82 -10.94
CA THR A 73 -0.53 18.45 -9.62
C THR A 73 -0.30 17.37 -8.57
N GLU A 74 0.96 17.28 -8.18
CA GLU A 74 1.50 16.90 -6.87
C GLU A 74 0.78 15.86 -6.01
N LYS A 75 1.54 14.80 -5.85
CA LYS A 75 1.50 13.66 -4.94
C LYS A 75 1.58 14.10 -3.45
N LEU A 76 0.63 14.90 -2.99
CA LEU A 76 0.22 14.94 -1.58
C LEU A 76 -1.24 14.49 -1.48
N MET A 77 -1.51 13.31 -2.01
CA MET A 77 -2.77 12.64 -1.76
C MET A 77 -2.76 12.23 -0.30
N ALA A 78 -3.59 12.90 0.51
CA ALA A 78 -3.76 12.56 1.91
C ALA A 78 -4.04 11.05 2.02
N LYS A 79 -3.11 10.32 2.62
CA LYS A 79 -3.35 8.93 3.00
C LYS A 79 -4.57 8.93 3.92
N LYS A 80 -5.55 8.07 3.64
CA LYS A 80 -6.73 7.96 4.50
C LYS A 80 -6.38 7.25 5.79
N SER A 81 -7.06 7.62 6.87
CA SER A 81 -6.96 6.88 8.11
C SER A 81 -7.63 5.51 7.98
N GLU A 82 -7.26 4.56 8.84
CA GLU A 82 -7.89 3.24 8.88
C GLU A 82 -9.39 3.34 9.20
N GLU A 83 -9.78 4.28 10.07
CA GLU A 83 -11.18 4.52 10.43
C GLU A 83 -12.00 5.04 9.23
N GLU A 84 -11.48 6.01 8.48
CA GLU A 84 -12.12 6.52 7.27
C GLU A 84 -12.26 5.42 6.21
N CYS A 85 -11.21 4.62 6.03
CA CYS A 85 -11.23 3.47 5.14
C CYS A 85 -12.29 2.45 5.58
N GLN A 86 -12.38 2.16 6.87
CA GLN A 86 -13.38 1.25 7.41
C GLN A 86 -14.81 1.72 7.12
N ILE A 87 -15.08 3.03 7.23
CA ILE A 87 -16.37 3.61 6.84
C ILE A 87 -16.65 3.40 5.35
N MET A 88 -15.65 3.56 4.48
CA MET A 88 -15.79 3.32 3.04
C MET A 88 -16.07 1.85 2.72
N ILE A 89 -15.42 0.92 3.42
CA ILE A 89 -15.70 -0.51 3.32
C ILE A 89 -17.15 -0.78 3.69
N GLN A 90 -17.63 -0.24 4.81
CA GLN A 90 -19.02 -0.39 5.24
C GLN A 90 -20.01 0.20 4.23
N LYS A 91 -19.66 1.32 3.57
CA LYS A 91 -20.46 1.88 2.47
C LYS A 91 -20.51 0.96 1.26
N SER A 92 -19.42 0.26 0.95
CA SER A 92 -19.35 -0.66 -0.21
C SER A 92 -20.38 -1.79 -0.11
N PHE A 93 -20.77 -2.20 1.11
CA PHE A 93 -21.80 -3.24 1.32
C PHE A 93 -23.18 -2.86 0.81
N ARG A 94 -23.42 -1.57 0.56
CA ARG A 94 -24.68 -1.09 -0.04
C ARG A 94 -24.69 -1.18 -1.56
N THR A 95 -23.53 -1.39 -2.18
CA THR A 95 -23.46 -1.55 -3.63
C THR A 95 -24.09 -2.89 -4.03
N PRO A 96 -24.81 -2.94 -5.16
CA PRO A 96 -25.54 -4.14 -5.58
C PRO A 96 -24.59 -5.33 -5.77
N MET A 97 -23.37 -5.08 -6.26
CA MET A 97 -22.38 -6.11 -6.52
C MET A 97 -21.84 -6.75 -5.25
N VAL A 98 -21.42 -5.93 -4.28
CA VAL A 98 -20.88 -6.45 -3.01
C VAL A 98 -21.96 -7.18 -2.22
N ARG A 99 -23.20 -6.67 -2.23
CA ARG A 99 -24.35 -7.37 -1.65
C ARG A 99 -24.58 -8.74 -2.32
N PHE A 100 -24.59 -8.78 -3.65
CA PHE A 100 -24.74 -10.02 -4.41
C PHE A 100 -23.66 -11.06 -4.09
N LEU A 101 -22.39 -10.65 -4.04
CA LEU A 101 -21.27 -11.55 -3.74
C LEU A 101 -21.35 -12.13 -2.33
N ARG A 102 -21.71 -11.29 -1.34
CA ARG A 102 -21.91 -11.74 0.04
C ARG A 102 -23.04 -12.76 0.15
N GLU A 103 -24.17 -12.54 -0.52
CA GLU A 103 -25.28 -13.51 -0.56
C GLU A 103 -24.87 -14.84 -1.22
N ARG A 104 -24.00 -14.81 -2.24
CA ARG A 104 -23.50 -16.01 -2.92
C ARG A 104 -22.53 -16.79 -2.02
N LEU A 105 -21.66 -16.11 -1.28
CA LEU A 105 -20.81 -16.73 -0.26
C LEU A 105 -21.64 -17.43 0.82
N GLU A 106 -22.66 -16.76 1.36
CA GLU A 106 -23.56 -17.34 2.35
C GLU A 106 -24.31 -18.57 1.80
N LYS A 107 -24.81 -18.50 0.56
CA LYS A 107 -25.47 -19.64 -0.11
C LYS A 107 -24.53 -20.80 -0.43
N ALA A 108 -23.25 -20.53 -0.66
CA ALA A 108 -22.22 -21.54 -0.81
C ALA A 108 -21.83 -22.21 0.54
N GLY A 109 -22.34 -21.69 1.66
CA GLY A 109 -22.07 -22.20 2.99
C GLY A 109 -20.78 -21.66 3.61
N CYS A 110 -20.27 -20.53 3.10
CA CYS A 110 -19.10 -19.84 3.61
C CYS A 110 -19.51 -18.91 4.75
N ILE A 111 -18.76 -18.92 5.87
CA ILE A 111 -19.03 -18.03 6.99
C ILE A 111 -18.35 -16.68 6.72
N VAL A 112 -19.14 -15.61 6.67
CA VAL A 112 -18.65 -14.22 6.60
C VAL A 112 -18.85 -13.59 7.97
N GLU A 113 -17.81 -13.53 8.79
CA GLU A 113 -17.86 -12.97 10.15
C GLU A 113 -17.74 -11.43 10.16
N ASP A 114 -18.05 -10.82 11.30
CA ASP A 114 -17.99 -9.35 11.46
C ASP A 114 -16.57 -8.77 11.25
N ASN A 115 -15.53 -9.57 11.49
CA ASN A 115 -14.12 -9.20 11.29
C ASN A 115 -13.57 -9.58 9.91
N PHE A 116 -14.44 -10.03 8.99
CA PHE A 116 -14.02 -10.49 7.67
C PHE A 116 -13.44 -9.36 6.79
N PHE A 117 -13.80 -8.09 7.04
CA PHE A 117 -13.26 -6.95 6.29
C PHE A 117 -12.53 -5.97 7.22
N LYS A 118 -11.25 -5.75 6.97
CA LYS A 118 -10.40 -4.90 7.82
C LYS A 118 -9.62 -3.87 7.02
N ALA A 119 -9.80 -2.60 7.37
CA ALA A 119 -8.89 -1.55 6.95
C ALA A 119 -7.55 -1.67 7.70
N ILE A 120 -6.45 -1.62 6.96
CA ILE A 120 -5.09 -1.62 7.52
C ILE A 120 -4.19 -0.65 6.76
N THR A 121 -3.07 -0.27 7.36
CA THR A 121 -1.97 0.37 6.66
C THR A 121 -1.04 -0.69 6.07
N CYS A 122 -0.81 -0.63 4.76
CA CYS A 122 0.05 -1.59 4.05
C CYS A 122 1.41 -1.00 3.73
N ASN A 123 2.45 -1.85 3.74
CA ASN A 123 3.81 -1.45 3.34
C ASN A 123 4.07 -1.68 1.85
N GLN A 124 3.28 -2.54 1.22
CA GLN A 124 3.35 -2.87 -0.21
C GLN A 124 2.37 -2.02 -0.99
N GLU A 125 2.72 -1.65 -2.23
CA GLU A 125 1.87 -0.84 -3.13
C GLU A 125 0.67 -1.61 -3.71
N VAL A 126 -0.15 -2.17 -2.83
CA VAL A 126 -1.38 -2.91 -3.13
C VAL A 126 -2.57 -2.24 -2.45
N ALA A 127 -3.74 -2.32 -3.08
CA ALA A 127 -4.96 -1.69 -2.57
C ALA A 127 -5.73 -2.58 -1.58
N GLY A 128 -5.48 -3.89 -1.60
CA GLY A 128 -6.03 -4.86 -0.66
C GLY A 128 -5.48 -6.26 -0.92
N SER A 129 -5.90 -7.22 -0.11
CA SER A 129 -5.55 -8.64 -0.24
C SER A 129 -6.51 -9.51 0.59
N TYR A 130 -6.90 -10.63 0.01
CA TYR A 130 -7.50 -11.76 0.70
C TYR A 130 -6.43 -12.59 1.40
N VAL A 131 -6.70 -12.94 2.65
CA VAL A 131 -5.87 -13.83 3.46
C VAL A 131 -6.68 -15.07 3.74
N ARG A 132 -6.17 -16.20 3.27
CA ARG A 132 -6.74 -17.51 3.51
C ARG A 132 -6.64 -17.88 5.00
N GLY A 133 -7.72 -18.46 5.52
CA GLY A 133 -7.72 -19.09 6.84
C GLY A 133 -7.02 -20.44 6.81
N GLU A 134 -6.25 -20.76 7.83
CA GLU A 134 -5.60 -22.07 7.96
C GLU A 134 -6.68 -23.09 8.38
N GLY A 135 -6.98 -24.01 7.46
CA GLY A 135 -8.20 -24.80 7.47
C GLY A 135 -9.24 -24.17 6.53
N SER A 136 -9.56 -24.88 5.44
CA SER A 136 -10.64 -24.51 4.52
C SER A 136 -11.84 -24.01 5.30
N LEU A 137 -12.45 -22.89 4.86
CA LEU A 137 -13.76 -22.47 5.33
C LEU A 137 -14.64 -23.71 5.46
N PRO A 138 -15.26 -23.98 6.62
CA PRO A 138 -16.04 -25.18 6.77
C PRO A 138 -17.21 -25.09 5.79
N VAL A 139 -17.08 -25.72 4.63
CA VAL A 139 -18.18 -25.93 3.69
C VAL A 139 -19.28 -26.57 4.52
N ALA A 140 -20.41 -25.87 4.65
CA ALA A 140 -21.54 -26.29 5.49
C ALA A 140 -22.26 -27.57 4.98
N ARG A 141 -21.60 -28.42 4.19
CA ARG A 141 -22.08 -29.77 3.86
C ARG A 141 -21.58 -30.75 4.92
N GLU A 142 -22.51 -31.13 5.80
CA GLU A 142 -22.46 -32.27 6.73
C GLU A 142 -21.61 -32.18 8.01
N LYS A 143 -21.75 -31.11 8.81
CA LYS A 143 -21.20 -31.12 10.19
C LYS A 143 -22.21 -30.76 11.27
N LYS A 144 -23.28 -31.56 11.37
CA LYS A 144 -24.07 -31.62 12.62
C LYS A 144 -23.29 -32.26 13.77
N LEU A 145 -22.13 -32.87 13.51
CA LEU A 145 -21.32 -33.60 14.51
C LEU A 145 -20.02 -32.90 14.95
N ALA A 146 -19.62 -31.77 14.35
CA ALA A 146 -18.35 -31.09 14.69
C ALA A 146 -18.51 -29.80 15.50
N TYR A 147 -19.74 -29.32 15.73
CA TYR A 147 -19.97 -28.10 16.50
C TYR A 147 -19.54 -28.27 17.97
N LEU A 148 -19.70 -29.47 18.53
CA LEU A 148 -19.40 -29.73 19.94
C LEU A 148 -17.89 -29.91 20.21
N THR A 149 -17.12 -30.41 19.25
CA THR A 149 -15.66 -30.54 19.39
C THR A 149 -14.93 -29.21 19.15
N VAL A 150 -15.44 -28.36 18.26
CA VAL A 150 -14.86 -27.03 17.97
C VAL A 150 -15.08 -26.03 19.13
N VAL A 151 -16.17 -26.16 19.90
CA VAL A 151 -16.45 -25.27 21.05
C VAL A 151 -15.58 -25.59 22.28
N LEU A 152 -15.05 -26.82 22.39
CA LEU A 152 -14.32 -27.28 23.58
C LEU A 152 -12.80 -27.18 23.49
N LEU A 153 -12.25 -27.10 22.27
CA LEU A 153 -10.83 -26.83 22.04
C LEU A 153 -10.75 -25.41 21.49
N LYS A 154 -10.37 -24.43 22.31
CA LYS A 154 -10.00 -23.06 21.88
C LYS A 154 -8.74 -23.08 21.00
N GLU A 155 -8.73 -23.90 19.97
CA GLU A 155 -7.70 -23.93 18.95
C GLU A 155 -8.01 -22.79 17.98
N TYR A 156 -7.03 -21.89 17.87
CA TYR A 156 -6.96 -20.76 16.96
C TYR A 156 -7.37 -21.16 15.54
N VAL A 157 -8.66 -21.04 15.20
CA VAL A 157 -9.07 -21.02 13.80
C VAL A 157 -8.63 -19.65 13.29
N THR A 158 -7.62 -19.61 12.44
CA THR A 158 -7.29 -18.38 11.72
C THR A 158 -8.38 -18.20 10.67
N HIS A 159 -9.35 -17.35 10.96
CA HIS A 159 -10.46 -17.10 10.04
C HIS A 159 -9.95 -16.34 8.81
N ALA A 160 -10.43 -16.71 7.63
CA ALA A 160 -10.19 -15.99 6.39
C ALA A 160 -10.57 -14.51 6.54
N MET A 161 -9.83 -13.60 5.91
CA MET A 161 -10.07 -12.16 6.02
C MET A 161 -9.68 -11.39 4.75
N ILE A 162 -10.41 -10.32 4.48
CA ILE A 162 -10.15 -9.34 3.44
C ILE A 162 -9.53 -8.10 4.09
N LYS A 163 -8.33 -7.74 3.64
CA LYS A 163 -7.60 -6.54 4.06
C LYS A 163 -7.71 -5.48 2.96
N VAL A 164 -8.03 -4.24 3.34
CA VAL A 164 -8.04 -3.09 2.43
C VAL A 164 -7.04 -2.06 2.93
N CYS A 165 -6.13 -1.63 2.05
CA CYS A 165 -5.00 -0.79 2.40
C CYS A 165 -5.38 0.70 2.37
N SER A 166 -5.57 1.30 3.55
CA SER A 166 -6.03 2.70 3.73
C SER A 166 -5.13 3.74 3.05
N ASN A 167 -3.84 3.44 2.93
CA ASN A 167 -2.84 4.31 2.33
C ASN A 167 -2.73 4.20 0.80
N TYR A 168 -3.43 3.25 0.16
CA TYR A 168 -3.42 3.04 -1.29
C TYR A 168 -4.79 3.21 -1.95
N VAL A 169 -5.84 3.48 -1.17
CA VAL A 169 -7.18 3.79 -1.67
C VAL A 169 -7.51 5.28 -1.46
N ARG A 170 -8.15 5.90 -2.44
CA ARG A 170 -8.43 7.36 -2.40
C ARG A 170 -9.92 7.64 -2.50
N ILE A 171 -10.59 7.03 -3.48
CA ILE A 171 -12.01 7.25 -3.76
C ILE A 171 -12.84 6.02 -3.38
N GLN A 172 -14.17 6.20 -3.26
CA GLN A 172 -15.09 5.11 -2.90
C GLN A 172 -15.02 3.96 -3.90
N ASP A 173 -14.83 4.27 -5.18
CA ASP A 173 -14.74 3.25 -6.22
C ASP A 173 -13.50 2.37 -6.09
N ASP A 174 -12.37 2.89 -5.59
CA ASP A 174 -11.18 2.07 -5.31
C ASP A 174 -11.52 0.98 -4.28
N VAL A 175 -12.18 1.39 -3.18
CA VAL A 175 -12.59 0.46 -2.12
C VAL A 175 -13.62 -0.52 -2.65
N ASN A 176 -14.59 -0.08 -3.46
CA ASN A 176 -15.59 -0.96 -4.06
C ASN A 176 -14.93 -2.03 -4.94
N GLN A 177 -14.00 -1.64 -5.81
CA GLN A 177 -13.29 -2.55 -6.70
C GLN A 177 -12.42 -3.55 -5.94
N VAL A 178 -11.72 -3.09 -4.88
CA VAL A 178 -10.94 -3.99 -4.01
C VAL A 178 -11.86 -4.98 -3.32
N VAL A 179 -12.92 -4.51 -2.65
CA VAL A 179 -13.84 -5.40 -1.92
C VAL A 179 -14.49 -6.42 -2.86
N ILE A 180 -14.86 -6.03 -4.08
CA ILE A 180 -15.40 -6.95 -5.09
C ILE A 180 -14.36 -8.02 -5.47
N ARG A 181 -13.13 -7.60 -5.80
CA ARG A 181 -12.03 -8.50 -6.17
C ARG A 181 -11.74 -9.51 -5.06
N GLU A 182 -11.54 -9.03 -3.83
CA GLU A 182 -11.19 -9.90 -2.71
C GLU A 182 -12.35 -10.82 -2.28
N LEU A 183 -13.61 -10.43 -2.54
CA LEU A 183 -14.76 -11.31 -2.34
C LEU A 183 -14.83 -12.45 -3.35
N ILE A 184 -14.38 -12.22 -4.58
CA ILE A 184 -14.27 -13.27 -5.59
C ILE A 184 -13.18 -14.26 -5.15
N HIS A 185 -12.01 -13.77 -4.73
CA HIS A 185 -10.96 -14.62 -4.16
C HIS A 185 -11.47 -15.46 -2.98
N ALA A 186 -12.24 -14.86 -2.07
CA ALA A 186 -12.87 -15.58 -0.97
C ALA A 186 -13.89 -16.63 -1.43
N PHE A 187 -14.65 -16.33 -2.49
CA PHE A 187 -15.64 -17.26 -3.05
C PHE A 187 -14.99 -18.46 -3.70
N ASP A 188 -13.94 -18.24 -4.48
CA ASP A 188 -13.18 -19.32 -5.12
C ASP A 188 -12.49 -20.19 -4.08
N ASP A 189 -11.89 -19.57 -3.05
CA ASP A 189 -11.30 -20.28 -1.91
C ASP A 189 -12.30 -21.16 -1.17
N CYS A 190 -13.53 -20.65 -0.98
CA CYS A 190 -14.58 -21.37 -0.26
C CYS A 190 -15.19 -22.52 -1.08
N ARG A 191 -15.42 -22.29 -2.37
CA ARG A 191 -16.03 -23.27 -3.26
C ARG A 191 -15.04 -24.37 -3.64
N ALA A 192 -13.76 -24.04 -3.76
CA ALA A 192 -12.77 -25.01 -4.18
C ALA A 192 -12.39 -25.95 -3.04
N ALA A 193 -12.73 -27.23 -3.21
CA ALA A 193 -12.36 -28.26 -2.26
C ALA A 193 -10.85 -28.55 -2.21
N ASN A 194 -10.04 -28.07 -3.17
CA ASN A 194 -8.59 -28.34 -3.28
C ASN A 194 -7.83 -27.30 -4.15
N LEU A 195 -7.92 -25.99 -3.87
CA LEU A 195 -6.99 -25.02 -4.49
C LEU A 195 -5.61 -25.13 -3.81
N ASP A 196 -4.59 -25.49 -4.59
CA ASP A 196 -3.19 -25.45 -4.18
C ASP A 196 -2.55 -24.14 -4.65
N TRP A 197 -2.26 -23.22 -3.72
CA TRP A 197 -1.65 -21.91 -4.00
C TRP A 197 -0.17 -21.99 -4.43
N SER A 198 0.45 -23.17 -4.31
CA SER A 198 1.79 -23.43 -4.85
C SER A 198 1.76 -23.82 -6.33
N ASP A 199 0.58 -24.14 -6.87
CA ASP A 199 0.37 -24.41 -8.30
C ASP A 199 0.00 -23.10 -9.03
N CYS A 200 0.84 -22.75 -10.02
CA CYS A 200 0.65 -21.58 -10.87
C CYS A 200 -0.66 -21.63 -11.66
N ALA A 201 -1.15 -22.82 -12.02
CA ALA A 201 -2.41 -23.02 -12.71
C ALA A 201 -3.60 -22.62 -11.84
N HIS A 202 -3.58 -23.01 -10.57
CA HIS A 202 -4.60 -22.63 -9.59
C HIS A 202 -4.54 -21.13 -9.26
N HIS A 203 -3.34 -20.56 -9.10
CA HIS A 203 -3.19 -19.11 -8.88
C HIS A 203 -3.79 -18.32 -10.06
N ALA A 204 -3.52 -18.76 -11.30
CA ALA A 204 -4.02 -18.11 -12.51
C ALA A 204 -5.56 -18.00 -12.56
N CYS A 205 -6.26 -19.02 -12.05
CA CYS A 205 -7.73 -19.08 -12.05
C CYS A 205 -8.40 -18.19 -11.01
N THR A 206 -7.67 -17.80 -9.95
CA THR A 206 -8.22 -16.93 -8.91
C THR A 206 -8.10 -15.45 -9.25
N GLU A 207 -7.22 -15.10 -10.18
CA GLU A 207 -7.00 -13.72 -10.62
C GLU A 207 -8.07 -13.23 -11.58
N GLU A 208 -8.28 -11.90 -11.66
CA GLU A 208 -9.24 -11.32 -12.61
C GLU A 208 -9.01 -11.86 -14.02
N CYS A 209 -10.08 -12.33 -14.69
CA CYS A 209 -10.10 -12.96 -16.02
C CYS A 209 -9.69 -12.02 -17.19
N VAL A 210 -8.77 -11.09 -16.94
CA VAL A 210 -8.07 -10.28 -17.92
C VAL A 210 -6.67 -10.87 -18.05
N ARG A 211 -6.41 -11.55 -19.16
CA ARG A 211 -5.14 -12.24 -19.44
C ARG A 211 -3.87 -11.44 -19.04
N ARG A 212 -3.85 -10.14 -19.35
CA ARG A 212 -2.75 -9.23 -18.99
C ARG A 212 -2.58 -9.03 -17.47
N LYS A 213 -3.66 -9.03 -16.71
CA LYS A 213 -3.62 -8.88 -15.25
C LYS A 213 -3.17 -10.18 -14.58
N VAL A 214 -3.63 -11.33 -15.07
CA VAL A 214 -3.20 -12.65 -14.58
C VAL A 214 -1.69 -12.81 -14.75
N LEU A 215 -1.15 -12.55 -15.94
CA LEU A 215 0.30 -12.64 -16.19
C LEU A 215 1.12 -11.71 -15.30
N LYS A 216 0.61 -10.50 -15.01
CA LYS A 216 1.26 -9.58 -14.08
C LYS A 216 1.28 -10.13 -12.66
N SER A 217 0.17 -10.69 -12.17
CA SER A 217 0.12 -11.32 -10.84
C SER A 217 1.02 -12.55 -10.76
N LEU A 218 0.93 -13.46 -11.74
CA LEU A 218 1.78 -14.65 -11.82
C LEU A 218 3.27 -14.30 -11.83
N SER A 219 3.67 -13.29 -12.63
CA SER A 219 5.07 -12.87 -12.70
C SER A 219 5.65 -12.34 -11.37
N ALA A 220 4.78 -11.95 -10.43
CA ALA A 220 5.18 -11.54 -9.08
C ALA A 220 5.29 -12.72 -8.10
N ASN A 221 4.78 -13.91 -8.47
CA ASN A 221 4.89 -15.12 -7.67
C ASN A 221 6.25 -15.81 -7.92
N PRO A 222 7.08 -16.06 -6.89
CA PRO A 222 8.37 -16.75 -7.04
C PRO A 222 8.28 -18.13 -7.71
N ASN A 223 7.14 -18.81 -7.58
CA ASN A 223 6.92 -20.13 -8.18
C ASN A 223 6.55 -20.06 -9.66
N CYS A 224 6.17 -18.88 -10.17
CA CYS A 224 5.59 -18.68 -11.50
C CYS A 224 6.36 -17.59 -12.29
N SER A 225 7.64 -17.81 -12.55
CA SER A 225 8.49 -16.82 -13.26
C SER A 225 8.62 -17.10 -14.76
N GLY A 226 8.58 -16.05 -15.58
CA GLY A 226 8.84 -16.12 -17.02
C GLY A 226 7.82 -16.96 -17.80
N PHE A 227 8.31 -17.86 -18.66
CA PHE A 227 7.49 -18.72 -19.53
C PHE A 227 6.54 -19.64 -18.75
N ALA A 228 6.91 -20.05 -17.52
CA ALA A 228 6.06 -20.88 -16.69
C ALA A 228 4.71 -20.21 -16.35
N ALA A 229 4.67 -18.87 -16.24
CA ALA A 229 3.44 -18.14 -16.01
C ALA A 229 2.50 -18.17 -17.23
N GLU A 230 3.06 -18.09 -18.45
CA GLU A 230 2.28 -18.11 -19.68
C GLU A 230 1.73 -19.51 -19.98
N ASP A 231 2.56 -20.54 -19.85
CA ASP A 231 2.13 -21.93 -20.03
C ASP A 231 1.07 -22.34 -19.00
N SER A 232 1.25 -21.95 -17.73
CA SER A 232 0.27 -22.23 -16.67
C SER A 232 -1.06 -21.54 -16.93
N LEU A 233 -1.05 -20.32 -17.45
CA LEU A 233 -2.26 -19.60 -17.81
C LEU A 233 -2.99 -20.28 -18.98
N GLU A 234 -2.26 -20.64 -20.04
CA GLU A 234 -2.84 -21.30 -21.21
C GLU A 234 -3.45 -22.66 -20.87
N ALA A 235 -2.83 -23.42 -19.98
CA ALA A 235 -3.30 -24.75 -19.58
C ALA A 235 -4.70 -24.73 -18.93
N VAL A 236 -5.05 -23.64 -18.25
CA VAL A 236 -6.33 -23.51 -17.52
C VAL A 236 -7.27 -22.46 -18.09
N TRP A 237 -6.83 -21.70 -19.10
CA TRP A 237 -7.58 -20.56 -19.63
C TRP A 237 -9.00 -20.95 -20.00
N ASP A 238 -9.20 -22.03 -20.75
CA ASP A 238 -10.53 -22.46 -21.17
C ASP A 238 -11.42 -22.93 -20.01
N VAL A 239 -10.84 -23.41 -18.91
CA VAL A 239 -11.61 -23.81 -17.73
C VAL A 239 -12.01 -22.56 -16.95
N CYS A 240 -11.04 -21.68 -16.67
CA CYS A 240 -11.20 -20.59 -15.72
C CYS A 240 -11.82 -19.34 -16.35
N TYR A 241 -11.61 -19.10 -17.64
CA TYR A 241 -12.30 -18.06 -18.40
C TYR A 241 -13.80 -18.36 -18.58
N ASN A 242 -14.15 -19.66 -18.69
CA ASN A 242 -15.54 -20.09 -18.86
C ASN A 242 -16.27 -20.30 -17.52
N ASP A 243 -15.56 -20.37 -16.39
CA ASP A 243 -16.18 -20.32 -15.07
C ASP A 243 -16.68 -18.90 -14.80
N THR A 244 -17.99 -18.73 -14.90
CA THR A 244 -18.63 -17.42 -14.70
C THR A 244 -19.08 -17.21 -13.27
N LEU A 245 -18.97 -18.22 -12.39
CA LEU A 245 -19.40 -18.11 -11.01
C LEU A 245 -18.56 -17.05 -10.26
N PRO A 246 -19.16 -16.35 -9.28
CA PRO A 246 -20.53 -16.45 -8.78
C PRO A 246 -21.60 -15.77 -9.66
N PHE A 247 -21.22 -15.22 -10.81
CA PHE A 247 -22.11 -14.58 -11.78
C PHE A 247 -22.77 -15.61 -12.70
N ASP A 248 -23.89 -15.22 -13.30
CA ASP A 248 -24.59 -16.07 -14.27
C ASP A 248 -24.06 -15.85 -15.71
N ARG A 249 -23.29 -14.78 -15.94
CA ARG A 249 -22.59 -14.42 -17.19
C ARG A 249 -21.34 -13.61 -16.88
N ALA A 250 -20.34 -13.66 -17.76
CA ALA A 250 -19.17 -12.78 -17.68
C ALA A 250 -19.61 -11.30 -17.80
N PRO A 251 -19.23 -10.43 -16.85
CA PRO A 251 -19.56 -9.01 -16.86
C PRO A 251 -18.79 -8.19 -17.90
#